data_AF-A0A2W7PFL0-F1
#
_entry.id   AF-A0A2W7PFL0-F1
#
_cell.length_a   1.000
_cell.length_b   1.000
_cell.length_c   1.000
_cell.angle_alpha   90.00
_cell.angle_beta   90.00
_cell.angle_gamma   90.00
#
_symmetry.space_group_name_H-M   'P 1'
#
loop_
_entity.id
_entity.type
_entity.pdbx_description
1 polymer ?
#
loop_
_entity_poly.entity_id
_entity_poly.type
_entity_poly.pdbx_seq_one_letter_code
_entity_poly.pdbx_strand_id
1 'polypeptide(L)' 'MPPTQVLIHGNAKRGTPLMLAAPSVALDLPLRVLVRYDCQGSTRASFHTAAELESAHSLPAATRRWL' A
#
# COMPACT_ATOMS: atom_id res chain seq x y z
N MET A 1 -18.53 3.21 -14.69
CA MET A 1 -17.55 2.65 -13.73
C MET A 1 -18.18 1.39 -13.14
N PRO A 2 -17.58 0.21 -13.31
CA PRO A 2 -18.11 -1.03 -12.73
C PRO A 2 -18.03 -0.97 -11.18
N PRO A 3 -18.74 -1.85 -10.44
CA PRO A 3 -18.69 -1.83 -8.98
C PRO A 3 -17.24 -1.88 -8.49
N THR A 4 -16.89 -0.93 -7.65
CA THR A 4 -15.52 -0.64 -7.24
C THR A 4 -15.53 -0.19 -5.80
N GLN A 5 -14.61 -0.73 -5.00
CA GLN A 5 -14.43 -0.40 -3.59
C GLN A 5 -12.94 -0.27 -3.28
N VAL A 6 -12.60 0.64 -2.38
CA VAL A 6 -11.26 0.74 -1.81
C VAL A 6 -11.32 0.35 -0.35
N LEU A 7 -10.55 -0.68 0.02
CA LEU A 7 -10.32 -1.03 1.41
C LEU A 7 -9.09 -0.27 1.89
N ILE A 8 -9.22 0.38 3.04
CA ILE A 8 -8.15 1.12 3.69
C ILE A 8 -7.76 0.37 4.96
N HIS A 9 -6.50 -0.05 5.05
CA HIS A 9 -5.96 -0.73 6.21
C HIS A 9 -4.81 0.07 6.83
N GLY A 10 -5.00 0.50 8.07
CA GLY A 10 -3.99 1.21 8.85
C GLY A 10 -3.44 0.36 9.99
N ASN A 11 -2.12 0.35 10.14
CA ASN A 11 -1.44 -0.19 11.32
C ASN A 11 -0.39 0.81 11.80
N ALA A 12 -0.74 1.64 12.78
CA ALA A 12 0.15 2.69 13.29
C ALA A 12 1.48 2.15 13.84
N LYS A 13 1.47 0.96 14.47
CA LYS A 13 2.69 0.34 15.02
C LYS A 13 3.73 0.03 13.94
N ARG A 14 3.29 -0.24 12.69
CA ARG A 14 4.17 -0.49 11.54
C ARG A 14 4.40 0.78 10.70
N GLY A 15 3.35 1.57 10.48
CA GLY A 15 3.38 2.75 9.63
C GLY A 15 4.21 3.90 10.19
N THR A 16 4.13 4.19 11.49
CA THR A 16 4.89 5.32 12.07
C THR A 16 6.41 5.13 11.95
N PRO A 17 7.00 3.95 12.27
CA PRO A 17 8.41 3.69 12.00
C PRO A 17 8.81 3.89 10.53
N LEU A 18 7.97 3.50 9.58
CA LEU A 18 8.22 3.70 8.15
C LEU A 18 8.22 5.19 7.78
N MET A 19 7.22 5.95 8.26
CA MET A 19 7.13 7.39 8.02
C MET A 19 8.31 8.17 8.62
N LEU A 20 8.82 7.76 9.79
CA LEU A 20 10.01 8.36 10.38
C LEU A 20 11.27 8.08 9.58
N ALA A 21 11.37 6.88 8.98
CA ALA A 21 12.53 6.48 8.19
C ALA A 21 12.52 7.05 6.76
N ALA A 22 11.36 7.14 6.12
CA ALA A 22 11.18 7.74 4.81
C ALA A 22 9.83 8.48 4.75
N PRO A 23 9.79 9.80 5.05
CA PRO A 23 8.54 10.55 5.15
C PRO A 23 7.64 10.49 3.91
N SER A 24 8.21 10.32 2.71
CA SER A 24 7.44 10.20 1.47
C SER A 24 6.52 8.98 1.43
N VAL A 25 6.80 7.92 2.20
CA VAL A 25 5.93 6.73 2.28
C VAL A 25 4.54 7.06 2.83
N ALA A 26 4.38 8.21 3.50
CA ALA A 26 3.09 8.68 3.96
C ALA A 26 2.08 8.97 2.82
N LEU A 27 2.55 9.11 1.57
CA LEU A 27 1.67 9.25 0.40
C LEU A 27 0.94 7.94 0.05
N ASP A 28 1.53 6.80 0.45
CA ASP A 28 1.02 5.47 0.17
C ASP A 28 0.45 4.76 1.42
N LEU A 29 0.56 5.41 2.58
CA LEU A 29 -0.05 4.98 3.83
C LEU A 29 -1.30 5.81 4.17
N PRO A 30 -2.33 5.22 4.81
CA PRO A 30 -2.52 3.79 5.08
C PRO A 30 -2.63 2.97 3.79
N LEU A 31 -2.31 1.67 3.88
CA LEU A 31 -2.33 0.78 2.71
C LEU A 31 -3.74 0.69 2.14
N ARG A 32 -3.81 0.62 0.81
CA ARG A 32 -5.07 0.58 0.05
C ARG A 32 -5.13 -0.66 -0.82
N VAL A 33 -6.29 -1.28 -0.85
CA VAL A 33 -6.63 -2.35 -1.79
C VAL A 33 -7.82 -1.91 -2.63
N LEU A 34 -7.62 -1.77 -3.93
CA LEU A 34 -8.67 -1.52 -4.90
C LEU A 34 -9.30 -2.86 -5.30
N VAL A 35 -10.59 -3.03 -5.02
CA VAL A 35 -11.38 -4.17 -5.48
C VAL A 35 -12.35 -3.68 -6.54
N ARG A 36 -12.31 -4.24 -7.75
CA ARG A 36 -13.17 -3.82 -8.87
C ARG A 36 -13.57 -4.99 -9.75
N TYR A 37 -14.75 -4.90 -10.35
CA TYR A 37 -15.09 -5.75 -11.48
C TYR A 37 -14.37 -5.27 -12.74
N ASP A 38 -13.75 -6.18 -13.48
CA ASP A 38 -13.13 -5.91 -14.77
C ASP A 38 -14.13 -6.08 -15.94
N CYS A 39 -13.69 -5.74 -17.15
CA CYS A 39 -14.50 -5.84 -18.36
C CYS A 39 -14.76 -7.29 -18.82
N GLN A 40 -14.10 -8.27 -18.21
CA GLN A 40 -14.27 -9.70 -18.49
C GLN A 40 -15.22 -10.37 -17.48
N GLY A 41 -15.87 -9.58 -16.61
CA GLY A 41 -16.81 -10.08 -15.61
C GLY A 41 -16.16 -10.67 -14.36
N SER A 42 -14.85 -10.48 -14.18
CA SER A 42 -14.10 -10.99 -13.02
C SER A 42 -13.83 -9.91 -11.99
N THR A 43 -13.79 -10.30 -10.71
CA THR A 43 -13.38 -9.42 -9.61
C THR A 43 -11.86 -9.42 -9.47
N ARG A 44 -11.24 -8.24 -9.51
CA ARG A 44 -9.79 -8.03 -9.37
C ARG A 44 -9.50 -7.24 -8.09
N ALA A 45 -8.43 -7.63 -7.39
CA ALA A 45 -7.83 -6.85 -6.32
C ALA A 45 -6.47 -6.28 -6.79
N SER A 46 -6.19 -5.03 -6.44
CA SER A 46 -4.93 -4.37 -6.79
C SER A 46 -4.44 -3.52 -5.62
N PHE A 47 -3.15 -3.58 -5.35
CA PHE A 47 -2.48 -2.90 -4.24
C PHE A 47 -1.00 -2.77 -4.56
N HIS A 48 -0.31 -1.81 -3.93
CA HIS A 48 1.14 -1.73 -4.00
C HIS A 48 1.75 -2.81 -3.12
N THR A 49 2.65 -3.59 -3.70
CA THR A 49 3.46 -4.56 -2.97
C THR A 49 4.51 -3.86 -2.10
N ALA A 50 5.03 -4.58 -1.11
CA ALA A 50 6.11 -4.08 -0.27
C ALA A 50 7.33 -3.63 -1.12
N ALA A 51 7.71 -4.42 -2.13
CA ALA A 51 8.85 -4.11 -2.99
C ALA A 51 8.64 -2.83 -3.83
N GLU A 52 7.41 -2.58 -4.31
CA GLU A 52 7.07 -1.34 -5.03
C GLU A 52 7.18 -0.12 -4.10
N LEU A 53 6.70 -0.24 -2.85
CA LEU A 53 6.83 0.82 -1.85
C LEU A 53 8.29 1.08 -1.45
N GLU A 54 9.10 0.03 -1.30
CA GLU A 54 10.53 0.15 -1.03
C GLU A 54 11.26 0.91 -2.14
N SER A 55 10.98 0.55 -3.39
CA SER A 55 11.57 1.18 -4.57
C SER A 55 11.13 2.64 -4.70
N ALA A 56 9.82 2.93 -4.51
CA ALA A 56 9.26 4.26 -4.67
C ALA A 56 9.72 5.28 -3.63
N HIS A 57 10.01 4.83 -2.39
CA HIS A 57 10.34 5.73 -1.28
C HIS A 57 11.76 5.55 -0.75
N SER A 58 12.60 4.75 -1.41
CA SER A 58 13.98 4.48 -0.99
C SER A 58 14.06 4.03 0.48
N LEU A 59 13.19 3.10 0.88
CA LEU A 59 13.12 2.64 2.26
C LEU A 59 14.44 1.97 2.67
N PRO A 60 15.03 2.33 3.83
CA PRO A 60 16.23 1.66 4.33
C PRO A 60 16.00 0.14 4.51
N ALA A 61 17.05 -0.65 4.30
CA ALA A 61 16.95 -2.11 4.49
C ALA A 61 16.49 -2.50 5.92
N ALA A 62 16.85 -1.70 6.93
CA ALA A 62 16.47 -1.92 8.33
C ALA A 62 14.96 -1.78 8.60
N THR A 63 14.22 -1.12 7.71
CA THR A 63 12.77 -0.87 7.84
C THR A 63 11.90 -1.94 7.18
N ARG A 64 12.48 -2.88 6.43
CA ARG A 64 11.75 -3.98 5.77
C ARG A 64 10.96 -4.87 6.73
N ARG A 65 11.41 -4.99 7.98
CA ARG A 65 10.71 -5.79 9.01
C ARG A 65 9.32 -5.26 9.38
N TRP A 66 8.99 -4.05 8.97
CA TRP A 66 7.71 -3.40 9.28
C TRP A 66 6.68 -3.50 8.16
N LEU A 67 7.11 -3.83 6.94
CA LEU A 67 6.24 -4.21 5.83
C LEU A 67 5.68 -5.62 6.06
#